data_AF-F7RTU9-F1
#
_entry.id   AF-F7RTU9-F1
#
_cell.length_a   1.000
_cell.length_b   1.000
_cell.length_c   1.000
_cell.angle_alpha   90.00
_cell.angle_beta   90.00
_cell.angle_gamma   90.00
#
_symmetry.space_group_name_H-M   'P 1'
#
loop_
_entity.id
_entity.type
_entity.pdbx_description
1 polymer ?
#
loop_
_entity_poly.entity_id
_entity_poly.type
_entity_poly.pdbx_seq_one_letter_code
_entity_poly.pdbx_strand_id
1 'polypeptide(L)'
;MTMNALWIPAWYELDPSLVVGVTEEFIFHKPATNEALRFYSGAKGNPAVKATGTISAIHHNVLGDIESVDAQGLDYTLVLKDGRRLLVNAEEDPGQIYEWVDESWQPSDMVVLDWQLEVKLASLSPLTPMG
;
A
#
# COMPACT_ATOMS: atom_id res chain seq x y z
N MET A 1 5.65 14.97 14.16
CA MET A 1 4.28 15.23 13.67
C MET A 1 3.94 14.06 12.78
N THR A 2 2.84 13.36 13.03
CA THR A 2 2.42 12.25 12.17
C THR A 2 1.86 12.81 10.86
N MET A 3 2.31 12.28 9.73
CA MET A 3 1.84 12.68 8.41
C MET A 3 0.99 11.55 7.82
N ASN A 4 -0.07 11.90 7.10
CA ASN A 4 -0.95 10.93 6.45
C ASN A 4 -0.65 10.88 4.96
N ALA A 5 -0.60 9.68 4.41
CA ALA A 5 -0.52 9.39 3.00
C ALA A 5 -1.55 8.32 2.62
N LEU A 6 -1.86 8.22 1.33
CA LEU A 6 -2.76 7.22 0.78
C LEU A 6 -1.98 6.27 -0.12
N TRP A 7 -2.20 4.97 0.04
CA TRP A 7 -1.78 3.96 -0.92
C TRP A 7 -3.04 3.43 -1.59
N ILE A 8 -3.10 3.55 -2.92
CA ILE A 8 -4.25 3.16 -3.73
C ILE A 8 -3.66 2.26 -4.82
N PRO A 9 -4.03 0.97 -4.87
CA PRO A 9 -3.42 0.08 -5.83
C PRO A 9 -3.78 0.48 -7.26
N ALA A 10 -2.79 0.61 -8.12
CA ALA A 10 -2.97 0.58 -9.56
C ALA A 10 -2.97 -0.85 -10.12
N TRP A 11 -2.59 -1.83 -9.29
CA TRP A 11 -2.43 -3.24 -9.64
C TRP A 11 -1.30 -3.47 -10.64
N TYR A 12 -1.15 -4.69 -11.14
CA TYR A 12 -0.18 -5.06 -12.18
C TYR A 12 1.28 -4.80 -11.78
N GLU A 13 1.64 -5.09 -10.53
CA GLU A 13 2.99 -4.91 -9.98
C GLU A 13 3.50 -3.45 -10.01
N LEU A 14 2.60 -2.47 -10.15
CA LEU A 14 2.97 -1.07 -10.26
C LEU A 14 3.14 -0.37 -8.91
N ASP A 15 2.67 -0.99 -7.83
CA ASP A 15 2.54 -0.36 -6.52
C ASP A 15 3.75 -0.63 -5.62
N PRO A 16 4.13 0.33 -4.75
CA PRO A 16 5.22 0.11 -3.81
C PRO A 16 4.78 -0.83 -2.69
N SER A 17 5.68 -1.69 -2.24
CA SER A 17 5.50 -2.48 -1.02
C SER A 17 5.64 -1.59 0.22
N LEU A 18 4.89 -1.90 1.28
CA LEU A 18 4.84 -1.12 2.51
C LEU A 18 5.02 -2.03 3.73
N VAL A 19 5.83 -1.60 4.70
CA VAL A 19 6.03 -2.36 5.96
C VAL A 19 6.03 -1.41 7.14
N VAL A 20 5.21 -1.67 8.15
CA VAL A 20 5.19 -0.88 9.39
C VAL A 20 6.54 -1.00 10.12
N GLY A 21 7.06 0.13 10.59
CA GLY A 21 8.33 0.25 11.29
C GLY A 21 9.55 0.42 10.38
N VAL A 22 9.39 0.25 9.06
CA VAL A 22 10.49 0.35 8.10
C VAL A 22 10.68 1.81 7.66
N THR A 23 11.95 2.21 7.49
CA THR A 23 12.35 3.52 6.97
C THR A 23 12.99 3.38 5.60
N GLU A 24 12.37 3.94 4.58
CA GLU A 24 12.77 3.78 3.18
C GLU A 24 12.55 5.07 2.38
N GLU A 25 13.14 5.15 1.18
CA GLU A 25 12.80 6.19 0.20
C GLU A 25 11.53 5.80 -0.54
N PHE A 26 10.50 6.62 -0.41
CA PHE A 26 9.23 6.44 -1.09
C PHE A 26 9.07 7.49 -2.19
N ILE A 27 8.35 7.09 -3.24
CA ILE A 27 7.93 7.95 -4.33
C ILE A 27 6.45 8.26 -4.13
N PHE A 28 6.10 9.53 -4.29
CA PHE A 28 4.74 10.02 -4.21
C PHE A 28 4.37 10.80 -5.46
N HIS A 29 3.09 10.83 -5.80
CA HIS A 29 2.59 11.85 -6.72
C HIS A 29 2.86 13.24 -6.12
N LYS A 30 3.30 14.17 -6.96
CA LYS A 30 3.44 15.58 -6.54
C LYS A 30 2.04 16.10 -6.16
N PRO A 31 1.79 16.43 -4.88
CA PRO A 31 0.46 16.83 -4.46
C PRO A 31 0.13 18.22 -5.01
N ALA A 32 -1.12 18.45 -5.42
CA ALA A 32 -1.62 19.80 -5.58
C ALA A 32 -1.81 20.47 -4.20
N THR A 33 -2.07 21.78 -4.17
CA THR A 33 -2.29 22.51 -2.92
C THR A 33 -3.46 21.90 -2.14
N ASN A 34 -3.22 21.54 -0.87
CA ASN A 34 -4.18 20.89 0.05
C ASN A 34 -4.62 19.45 -0.31
N GLU A 35 -3.93 18.77 -1.22
CA GLU A 35 -4.17 17.35 -1.46
C GLU A 35 -3.40 16.46 -0.48
N ALA A 36 -4.00 15.30 -0.16
CA ALA A 36 -3.32 14.24 0.58
C ALA A 36 -2.13 13.70 -0.24
N LEU A 37 -1.05 13.38 0.45
CA LEU A 37 0.10 12.71 -0.16
C LEU A 37 -0.33 11.31 -0.63
N ARG A 38 0.05 10.90 -1.84
CA ARG A 38 -0.31 9.59 -2.40
C ARG A 38 0.93 8.87 -2.88
N PHE A 39 1.11 7.62 -2.48
CA PHE A 39 2.17 6.78 -3.02
C PHE A 39 2.04 6.70 -4.54
N TYR A 40 3.18 6.77 -5.22
CA TYR A 40 3.21 6.71 -6.66
C TYR A 40 3.12 5.25 -7.10
N SER A 41 2.05 4.93 -7.83
CA SER A 41 1.98 3.72 -8.64
C SER A 41 2.68 3.98 -9.98
N GLY A 42 3.41 3.01 -10.54
CA GLY A 42 4.17 3.06 -11.81
C GLY A 42 3.42 3.57 -13.06
N ALA A 43 2.13 3.91 -12.97
CA ALA A 43 1.34 4.55 -13.99
C ALA A 43 1.97 5.88 -14.46
N LYS A 44 2.31 5.94 -15.75
CA LYS A 44 3.01 7.08 -16.38
C LYS A 44 2.20 8.38 -16.35
N GLY A 45 2.91 9.51 -16.29
CA GLY A 45 2.40 10.82 -16.74
C GLY A 45 2.26 11.90 -15.67
N ASN A 46 2.37 11.55 -14.39
CA ASN A 46 2.24 12.51 -13.30
C ASN A 46 3.62 12.90 -12.73
N PRO A 47 3.86 14.20 -12.44
CA PRO A 47 5.06 14.61 -11.73
C PRO A 47 5.19 13.85 -10.41
N ALA A 48 6.39 13.35 -10.13
CA ALA A 48 6.69 12.60 -8.92
C ALA A 48 7.64 13.37 -8.00
N VAL A 49 7.51 13.14 -6.71
CA VAL A 49 8.43 13.60 -5.67
C VAL A 49 8.88 12.41 -4.85
N LYS A 50 10.05 12.51 -4.25
CA LYS A 50 10.58 11.48 -3.36
C LYS A 50 10.88 12.03 -1.97
N ALA A 51 10.75 11.18 -0.97
CA ALA A 51 11.16 11.47 0.40
C ALA A 51 11.45 10.17 1.16
N THR A 52 12.38 10.25 2.11
CA THR A 52 12.64 9.16 3.04
C THR A 52 11.73 9.30 4.25
N GLY A 53 11.02 8.24 4.63
CA GLY A 53 10.11 8.27 5.76
C GLY A 53 10.00 6.93 6.47
N THR A 54 9.47 6.95 7.70
CA THR A 54 9.20 5.76 8.50
C THR A 54 7.71 5.50 8.58
N ILE A 55 7.24 4.32 8.18
CA ILE A 55 5.82 3.94 8.31
C ILE A 55 5.53 3.57 9.77
N SER A 56 4.47 4.11 10.35
CA SER A 56 4.02 3.84 11.72
C SER A 56 2.73 3.03 11.80
N ALA A 57 1.87 3.14 10.80
CA ALA A 57 0.64 2.36 10.72
C ALA A 57 0.16 2.32 9.27
N ILE A 58 -0.49 1.22 8.92
CA ILE A 58 -1.26 1.04 7.69
C ILE A 58 -2.64 0.57 8.12
N HIS A 59 -3.70 1.19 7.62
CA HIS A 59 -5.06 0.86 7.98
C HIS A 59 -5.95 0.79 6.74
N HIS A 60 -6.84 -0.19 6.72
CA HIS A 60 -7.87 -0.34 5.71
C HIS A 60 -9.23 -0.43 6.39
N ASN A 61 -10.24 0.26 5.85
CA ASN A 61 -11.56 0.38 6.48
C ASN A 61 -12.27 -0.96 6.75
N VAL A 62 -12.12 -1.93 5.85
CA VAL A 62 -12.67 -3.30 6.00
C VAL A 62 -11.69 -4.28 6.67
N LEU A 63 -10.45 -4.38 6.17
CA LEU A 63 -9.46 -5.35 6.66
C LEU A 63 -8.92 -5.03 8.06
N GLY A 64 -8.99 -3.77 8.49
CA GLY A 64 -8.42 -3.29 9.74
C GLY A 64 -6.95 -2.89 9.61
N ASP A 65 -6.18 -3.10 10.68
CA ASP A 65 -4.76 -2.74 10.72
C ASP A 65 -3.89 -3.76 9.96
N ILE A 66 -2.98 -3.25 9.15
CA ILE A 66 -2.08 -4.03 8.29
C ILE A 66 -0.63 -3.84 8.80
N GLU A 67 0.12 -4.94 8.88
CA GLU A 67 1.55 -4.93 9.21
C GLU A 67 2.41 -4.71 7.96
N SER A 68 2.08 -5.39 6.86
CA SER A 68 2.79 -5.23 5.60
C SER A 68 1.92 -5.49 4.37
N VAL A 69 2.31 -4.86 3.28
CA VAL A 69 1.85 -5.12 1.91
C VAL A 69 3.08 -5.44 1.09
N ASP A 70 3.24 -6.69 0.68
CA ASP A 70 4.19 -7.06 -0.38
C ASP A 70 3.45 -6.96 -1.72
N ALA A 71 3.90 -6.04 -2.56
CA ALA A 71 3.27 -5.71 -3.84
C ALA A 71 4.12 -6.17 -5.04
N GLN A 72 5.05 -7.09 -4.81
CA GLN A 72 5.87 -7.71 -5.85
C GLN A 72 5.17 -8.95 -6.42
N GLY A 73 5.12 -9.08 -7.75
CA GLY A 73 4.52 -10.24 -8.41
C GLY A 73 3.03 -10.06 -8.73
N LEU A 74 2.48 -11.07 -9.42
CA LEU A 74 1.10 -11.10 -9.93
C LEU A 74 0.02 -11.12 -8.85
N ASP A 75 0.41 -11.39 -7.61
CA ASP A 75 -0.45 -11.36 -6.43
C ASP A 75 0.24 -10.56 -5.31
N TYR A 76 -0.54 -9.75 -4.60
CA TYR A 76 -0.07 -9.01 -3.44
C TYR A 76 -0.29 -9.82 -2.17
N THR A 77 0.71 -9.84 -1.28
CA THR A 77 0.57 -10.48 0.02
C THR A 77 0.39 -9.44 1.11
N LEU A 78 -0.75 -9.47 1.79
CA LEU A 78 -1.04 -8.62 2.94
C LEU A 78 -0.90 -9.44 4.22
N VAL A 79 -0.18 -8.91 5.21
CA VAL A 79 -0.15 -9.45 6.56
C VAL A 79 -0.90 -8.49 7.47
N LEU A 80 -2.00 -8.95 8.04
CA LEU A 80 -2.83 -8.16 8.96
C LEU A 80 -2.29 -8.27 10.39
N LYS A 81 -2.56 -7.25 11.20
CA LYS A 81 -2.11 -7.18 12.61
C LYS A 81 -2.77 -8.22 13.52
N ASP A 82 -3.88 -8.79 13.09
CA ASP A 82 -4.53 -9.92 13.76
C ASP A 82 -3.90 -11.29 13.42
N GLY A 83 -2.86 -11.30 12.57
CA GLY A 83 -2.12 -12.48 12.14
C GLY A 83 -2.66 -13.14 10.87
N ARG A 84 -3.80 -12.68 10.32
CA ARG A 84 -4.29 -13.19 9.02
C ARG A 84 -3.33 -12.78 7.89
N ARG A 85 -3.22 -13.66 6.91
CA ARG A 85 -2.47 -13.43 5.68
C ARG A 85 -3.43 -13.54 4.51
N LEU A 86 -3.41 -12.54 3.65
CA LEU A 86 -4.23 -12.48 2.44
C LEU A 86 -3.32 -12.49 1.23
N LEU A 87 -3.69 -13.27 0.23
CA LEU A 87 -3.16 -13.16 -1.12
C LEU A 87 -4.24 -12.46 -1.95
N VAL A 88 -3.87 -11.39 -2.63
CA VAL A 88 -4.79 -10.56 -3.39
C VAL A 88 -4.32 -10.53 -4.83
N ASN A 89 -5.12 -11.04 -5.75
CA ASN A 89 -4.73 -11.05 -7.15
C ASN A 89 -4.57 -9.62 -7.66
N ALA A 90 -3.50 -9.38 -8.43
CA ALA A 90 -3.15 -8.08 -8.99
C ALA A 90 -3.08 -8.08 -10.52
N GLU A 91 -3.42 -9.19 -11.19
CA GLU A 91 -3.32 -9.33 -12.64
C GLU A 91 -4.67 -9.70 -13.30
N GLU A 92 -5.05 -10.98 -13.26
CA GLU A 92 -6.20 -11.50 -14.01
C GLU A 92 -7.53 -11.04 -13.41
N ASP A 93 -7.65 -11.06 -12.08
CA ASP A 93 -8.85 -10.71 -11.32
C ASP A 93 -8.50 -9.76 -10.15
N PRO A 94 -8.13 -8.49 -10.42
CA PRO A 94 -7.65 -7.56 -9.39
C PRO A 94 -8.59 -7.43 -8.19
N GLY A 95 -8.05 -7.66 -6.99
CA GLY A 95 -8.80 -7.61 -5.75
C GLY A 95 -9.48 -8.92 -5.35
N GLN A 96 -9.36 -10.01 -6.11
CA GLN A 96 -9.78 -11.34 -5.64
C GLN A 96 -8.91 -11.78 -4.46
N ILE A 97 -9.55 -12.21 -3.37
CA ILE A 97 -8.88 -12.52 -2.10
C ILE A 97 -8.81 -14.03 -1.86
N TYR A 98 -7.65 -14.47 -1.41
CA TYR A 98 -7.42 -15.79 -0.82
C TYR A 98 -6.87 -15.64 0.60
N GLU A 99 -7.30 -16.51 1.51
CA GLU A 99 -6.84 -16.55 2.89
C GLU A 99 -5.90 -17.73 3.11
N TRP A 100 -4.88 -17.53 3.95
CA TRP A 100 -3.98 -18.62 4.35
C TRP A 100 -4.62 -19.46 5.45
N VAL A 101 -5.08 -20.66 5.12
CA VAL A 101 -5.75 -21.61 6.02
C VAL A 101 -5.12 -22.99 5.86
N ASP A 102 -4.81 -23.64 6.99
CA ASP A 102 -4.23 -24.99 7.03
C ASP A 102 -3.05 -25.18 6.05
N GLU A 103 -2.12 -24.22 6.06
CA GLU A 103 -0.90 -24.20 5.22
C GLU A 103 -1.15 -24.10 3.70
N SER A 104 -2.31 -23.53 3.30
CA SER A 104 -2.65 -23.35 1.90
C SER A 104 -3.47 -22.07 1.66
N TRP A 105 -3.43 -21.54 0.43
CA TRP A 105 -4.31 -20.45 0.00
C TRP A 105 -5.68 -21.01 -0.37
N GLN A 106 -6.72 -20.48 0.25
CA GLN A 106 -8.12 -20.84 -0.01
C GLN A 106 -8.89 -19.60 -0.48
N PRO A 107 -9.79 -19.70 -1.47
CA PRO A 107 -10.62 -18.58 -1.88
C PRO A 107 -11.39 -18.01 -0.68
N SER A 108 -11.43 -16.69 -0.57
CA SER A 108 -12.19 -15.99 0.48
C SER A 108 -13.54 -15.53 -0.07
N ASP A 109 -14.57 -15.56 0.79
CA ASP A 109 -15.87 -14.94 0.51
C ASP A 109 -15.86 -13.41 0.78
N MET A 110 -14.72 -12.86 1.20
CA MET A 110 -14.59 -11.44 1.52
C MET A 110 -14.71 -10.57 0.26
N VAL A 111 -15.51 -9.50 0.36
CA VAL A 111 -15.70 -8.53 -0.71
C VAL A 111 -15.14 -7.18 -0.26
N VAL A 112 -14.08 -6.73 -0.93
CA VAL A 112 -13.46 -5.40 -0.76
C VAL A 112 -13.62 -4.62 -2.06
N LEU A 113 -14.33 -3.50 -2.00
CA LEU A 113 -14.61 -2.65 -3.18
C LEU A 113 -13.71 -1.43 -3.25
N ASP A 114 -13.17 -1.00 -2.11
CA ASP A 114 -12.25 0.12 -2.00
C ASP A 114 -11.00 -0.36 -1.28
N TRP A 115 -9.91 -0.46 -2.05
CA TRP A 115 -8.61 -0.96 -1.59
C TRP A 115 -7.67 0.15 -1.10
N GLN A 116 -8.18 1.37 -0.93
CA GLN A 116 -7.39 2.46 -0.37
C GLN A 116 -6.90 2.14 1.04
N LEU A 117 -5.61 2.31 1.25
CA LEU A 117 -4.97 2.24 2.56
C LEU A 117 -4.64 3.64 3.06
N GLU A 118 -4.99 3.89 4.32
CA GLU A 118 -4.47 5.02 5.07
C GLU A 118 -3.12 4.65 5.65
N VAL A 119 -2.09 5.42 5.30
CA VAL A 119 -0.71 5.20 5.77
C VAL A 119 -0.28 6.36 6.63
N LYS A 120 0.19 6.07 7.84
CA LYS A 120 0.73 7.07 8.77
C LYS A 120 2.23 6.99 8.79
N LEU A 121 2.89 8.11 8.53
CA LEU A 121 4.33 8.25 8.59
C LEU A 121 4.74 8.89 9.92
N ALA A 122 5.61 8.21 10.68
CA ALA A 122 6.20 8.75 11.91
C ALA A 122 7.16 9.91 11.61
N SER A 123 7.85 9.79 10.48
CA SER A 123 8.80 10.77 9.98
C SER A 123 8.73 10.80 8.45
N LEU A 124 9.02 11.97 7.87
CA LEU A 124 9.17 12.16 6.43
C LEU A 124 10.15 13.31 6.20
N SER A 125 11.16 13.08 5.36
CA SER A 125 12.06 14.14 4.90
C SER A 125 11.31 15.13 4.01
N PRO A 126 11.87 16.32 3.73
CA PRO A 126 11.32 17.21 2.71
C PRO A 126 11.12 16.50 1.37
N LEU A 127 10.00 16.79 0.70
CA LEU A 127 9.70 16.28 -0.63
C LEU A 127 10.67 16.88 -1.65
N THR A 128 11.34 16.04 -2.43
CA THR A 128 12.29 16.45 -3.46
C THR A 128 11.74 16.07 -4.84
N PRO A 129 11.69 16.99 -5.83
CA PRO A 129 11.28 16.64 -7.19
C PRO A 129 12.14 15.53 -7.79
N MET A 130 11.50 14.61 -8.51
CA MET A 130 12.19 13.68 -9.41
C MET A 130 12.31 14.36 -10.78
N GLY A 131 13.54 14.51 -11.27
CA GLY A 131 13.86 15.19 -12.53
C GLY A 131 13.50 14.41 -13.78
#